data_AF-A0A7Y2GMZ9-F1
#
_entry.id   AF-A0A7Y2GMZ9-F1
#
_cell.length_a   1.000
_cell.length_b   1.000
_cell.length_c   1.000
_cell.angle_alpha   90.00
_cell.angle_beta   90.00
_cell.angle_gamma   90.00
#
_symmetry.space_group_name_H-M   'P 1'
#
loop_
_entity.id
_entity.type
_entity.pdbx_description
1 polymer ?
#
loop_
_entity_poly.entity_id
_entity_poly.type
_entity_poly.pdbx_seq_one_letter_code
_entity_poly.pdbx_strand_id
1 'polypeptide(L)' 'LKQVKGVVGFQIEITDIQAKYKLSQNREQDHAQIISELEERQDSGSLAIAEEMKKR' A
#
# COMPACT_ATOMS: atom_id res chain seq x y z
N LEU A 1 9.73 -37.43 4.27
CA LEU A 1 8.92 -36.50 5.10
C LEU A 1 9.66 -36.06 6.38
N LYS A 2 10.93 -35.60 6.30
CA LYS A 2 11.75 -35.25 7.49
C LYS A 2 11.58 -33.81 7.99
N GLN A 3 10.99 -32.92 7.19
CA GLN A 3 10.90 -31.49 7.49
C GLN A 3 9.59 -31.06 8.18
N VAL A 4 8.60 -31.95 8.29
CA VAL A 4 7.29 -31.63 8.90
C VAL A 4 7.41 -31.32 10.40
N LYS A 5 8.45 -31.81 11.08
CA LYS A 5 8.70 -31.56 12.52
C LYS A 5 9.32 -30.18 12.83
N GLY A 6 9.58 -29.36 11.82
CA GLY A 6 10.22 -28.03 11.98
C GLY A 6 9.28 -26.84 11.79
N VAL A 7 7.98 -27.07 11.54
CA VAL A 7 7.01 -25.99 11.28
C VAL A 7 6.02 -25.92 12.43
N VAL A 8 5.83 -24.72 12.97
CA VAL A 8 4.79 -24.41 13.96
C VAL A 8 3.71 -23.59 13.27
N GLY A 9 2.51 -24.15 13.18
CA GLY A 9 1.34 -23.43 12.67
C GLY A 9 0.74 -22.54 13.77
N PHE A 10 0.28 -21.35 13.38
CA PHE A 10 -0.55 -20.50 14.22
C PHE A 10 -1.64 -19.86 13.37
N GLN A 11 -2.68 -19.36 14.02
CA GLN A 11 -3.79 -18.65 13.39
C GLN A 11 -3.85 -17.23 13.92
N ILE A 12 -4.20 -16.29 13.05
CA ILE A 12 -4.57 -14.94 13.43
C ILE A 12 -6.09 -14.85 13.30
N GLU A 13 -6.79 -14.65 14.41
CA GLU A 13 -8.19 -14.24 14.39
C GLU A 13 -8.23 -12.73 14.17
N ILE A 14 -8.84 -12.30 13.06
CA ILE A 14 -9.00 -10.88 12.77
C ILE A 14 -10.13 -10.36 13.66
N THR A 15 -9.78 -9.52 14.64
CA THR A 15 -10.75 -8.90 15.55
C THR A 15 -11.21 -7.53 15.07
N ASP A 16 -10.35 -6.81 14.36
CA ASP A 16 -10.63 -5.48 13.81
C ASP A 16 -9.66 -5.16 12.65
N ILE A 17 -10.09 -4.32 11.71
CA ILE A 17 -9.25 -3.84 10.61
C ILE A 17 -9.29 -2.31 10.60
N GLN A 18 -8.15 -1.68 10.85
CA GLN A 18 -7.99 -0.23 10.79
C GLN A 18 -7.10 0.16 9.61
N ALA A 19 -7.69 0.82 8.61
CA ALA A 19 -6.97 1.35 7.47
C ALA A 19 -6.74 2.86 7.62
N LYS A 20 -5.59 3.35 7.15
CA LYS A 20 -5.29 4.78 7.04
C LYS A 20 -4.87 5.11 5.62
N TYR A 21 -5.52 6.10 5.01
CA TYR A 21 -5.17 6.62 3.70
C TYR A 21 -4.29 7.84 3.85
N LYS A 22 -3.01 7.75 3.51
CA LYS A 22 -2.08 8.88 3.48
C LYS A 22 -1.74 9.19 2.02
N LEU A 23 -2.46 10.15 1.45
CA LEU A 23 -2.40 10.54 0.03
C LEU A 23 -1.99 12.02 -0.11
N SER A 24 -1.11 12.50 0.78
CA SER A 24 -0.67 13.91 0.80
C SER A 24 -1.81 14.93 0.87
N GLN A 25 -2.86 14.65 1.64
CA GLN A 25 -4.07 15.47 1.68
C GLN A 25 -3.84 16.92 2.17
N ASN A 26 -2.75 17.17 2.91
CA ASN A 26 -2.42 18.52 3.41
C ASN A 26 -1.58 19.36 2.42
N ARG A 27 -1.34 18.85 1.20
CA ARG A 27 -0.45 19.47 0.20
C ARG A 27 -1.02 19.33 -1.21
N GLU A 28 -2.26 19.76 -1.40
CA GLU A 28 -2.96 19.67 -2.70
C GLU A 28 -2.17 20.35 -3.84
N GLN A 29 -1.45 21.44 -3.55
CA GLN A 29 -0.62 22.13 -4.54
C GLN A 29 0.53 21.27 -5.10
N ASP A 30 0.98 20.25 -4.36
CA ASP A 30 2.08 19.38 -4.75
C ASP A 30 1.58 18.11 -5.48
N HIS A 31 0.26 17.88 -5.59
CA HIS A 31 -0.30 16.62 -6.10
C HIS A 31 0.10 16.29 -7.52
N ALA A 32 0.08 17.28 -8.43
CA ALA A 32 0.45 17.06 -9.83
C ALA A 32 1.90 16.54 -9.96
N GLN A 33 2.82 17.11 -9.19
CA GLN A 33 4.22 16.67 -9.18
C GLN A 33 4.36 15.29 -8.54
N ILE A 34 3.68 15.05 -7.41
CA ILE A 34 3.73 13.76 -6.72
C ILE A 34 3.19 12.62 -7.60
N ILE A 35 2.09 12.85 -8.33
CA ILE A 35 1.52 11.87 -9.26
C ILE A 35 2.52 11.55 -10.37
N SER A 36 3.12 12.57 -11.00
CA SER A 36 4.13 12.38 -12.05
C SER A 36 5.30 11.52 -11.57
N GLU A 37 5.85 11.84 -10.39
CA GLU A 37 6.97 11.10 -9.80
C GLU A 37 6.60 9.65 -9.43
N LEU A 38 5.34 9.40 -9.03
CA LEU A 38 4.86 8.06 -8.73
C LEU A 38 4.65 7.22 -10.00
N GLU A 39 4.20 7.83 -11.10
CA GLU A 39 4.03 7.16 -12.39
C GLU A 39 5.37 6.77 -13.03
N GLU A 40 6.40 7.59 -12.86
CA GLU A 40 7.74 7.33 -13.40
C GLU A 40 8.44 6.11 -12.77
N ARG A 41 8.07 5.74 -11.53
CA ARG A 41 8.70 4.63 -10.79
C ARG A 41 8.35 3.25 -11.32
N GLN A 42 7.28 3.12 -12.12
CA GLN A 42 6.80 1.90 -12.77
C GLN A 42 6.60 0.67 -11.86
N ASP A 43 6.62 0.82 -10.53
CA ASP A 43 6.29 -0.24 -9.59
C ASP A 43 4.79 -0.25 -9.29
N SER A 44 4.24 -1.45 -9.04
CA SER A 44 2.81 -1.65 -8.86
C SER A 44 2.23 -0.89 -7.67
N GLY A 45 3.04 -0.66 -6.63
CA GLY A 45 2.63 0.09 -5.44
C GLY A 45 2.48 1.58 -5.73
N SER A 46 3.50 2.18 -6.35
CA SER A 46 3.49 3.60 -6.73
C SER A 46 2.39 3.92 -7.74
N LEU A 47 2.18 3.06 -8.74
CA LEU A 47 1.09 3.21 -9.71
C LEU A 47 -0.29 3.15 -9.05
N ALA A 48 -0.51 2.22 -8.12
CA ALA A 48 -1.78 2.13 -7.39
C ALA A 48 -2.04 3.38 -6.53
N ILE A 49 -1.00 3.95 -5.92
CA ILE A 49 -1.12 5.20 -5.15
C ILE A 49 -1.41 6.38 -6.07
N ALA A 50 -0.73 6.49 -7.21
CA ALA A 50 -0.95 7.56 -8.18
C ALA A 50 -2.40 7.56 -8.70
N GLU A 51 -2.93 6.39 -9.07
CA GLU A 51 -4.32 6.24 -9.50
C GLU A 51 -5.32 6.60 -8.40
N GLU A 52 -5.03 6.25 -7.15
CA GLU A 52 -5.90 6.62 -6.03
C GLU A 52 -5.85 8.12 -5.72
N MET A 53 -4.70 8.77 -5.93
CA MET A 53 -4.56 10.23 -5.82
C MET A 53 -5.35 10.96 -6.92
N LYS A 54 -5.44 10.43 -8.14
CA LYS A 54 -6.22 11.04 -9.25
C LYS A 54 -7.74 10.99 -9.09
N LYS A 55 -8.26 10.08 -8.27
CA LYS A 55 -9.72 9.91 -8.05
C LYS A 55 -10.29 10.94 -7.05
N ARG A 56 -9.42 11.73 -6.41
CA ARG A 56 -9.77 12.77 -5.44
C ARG A 56 -9.53 14.13 -6.05
#